data_AF-A0A3L7A6H3-F1
#
_entry.id   AF-A0A3L7A6H3-F1
#
_cell.length_a   1.000
_cell.length_b   1.000
_cell.length_c   1.000
_cell.angle_alpha   90.00
_cell.angle_beta   90.00
_cell.angle_gamma   90.00
#
_symmetry.space_group_name_H-M   'P 1'
#
loop_
_entity.id
_entity.type
_entity.pdbx_description
1 polymer ?
#
loop_
_entity_poly.entity_id
_entity_poly.type
_entity_poly.pdbx_seq_one_letter_code
_entity_poly.pdbx_strand_id
1 'polypeptide(L)'
;MIRNWLKGACPMALALVLAAPGAARAEGWAEYRQPDLSGAIYAAANGDLMVLVGCKEGGRPALQVTLPEGSKARAGRQGSVSLAVDGRSFGFSGEVMALDDGAGKVIIATIKASDPLLKALGAGTELKVAQGGASYVLPLAGAGPAVASFQAACGPKPRGAAAEAAAAPAQTPPPPDDEAKPAPAAPADRAERAKPQPLPSNAELADAIFVDKQEGRRVAGKLKVSAVDLNGDGANEAIVTVTDPGWCGENGCTILVVDFTGGQVRTIGEFIGQSLTPGKGRTGEWRDLVLRGPTGQEVQNYVDGRYR
;
A
#
# COMPACT_ATOMS: atom_id res chain seq x y z
N MET A 1 14.19 -23.50 9.92
CA MET A 1 13.73 -22.28 10.63
C MET A 1 13.02 -21.25 9.73
N ILE A 2 12.40 -21.63 8.60
CA ILE A 2 11.71 -20.68 7.68
C ILE A 2 10.17 -20.69 7.85
N ARG A 3 9.62 -21.68 8.60
CA ARG A 3 8.16 -21.91 8.71
C ARG A 3 7.37 -20.94 9.60
N ASN A 4 8.02 -20.05 10.35
CA ASN A 4 7.33 -19.10 11.25
C ASN A 4 7.03 -17.73 10.63
N TRP A 5 7.43 -17.49 9.37
CA TRP A 5 7.25 -16.18 8.71
C TRP A 5 5.84 -15.94 8.13
N LEU A 6 5.02 -16.98 7.97
CA LEU A 6 3.72 -16.90 7.27
C LEU A 6 2.49 -17.07 8.18
N LYS A 7 2.67 -17.21 9.50
CA LYS A 7 1.55 -17.49 10.42
C LYS A 7 0.89 -16.26 11.05
N GLY A 8 1.44 -15.06 10.85
CA GLY A 8 0.90 -13.82 11.40
C GLY A 8 0.68 -12.71 10.38
N ALA A 9 1.17 -12.89 9.15
CA ALA A 9 0.81 -12.05 8.02
C ALA A 9 -0.08 -12.93 7.14
N CYS A 10 -1.37 -12.59 7.06
CA CYS A 10 -2.17 -13.04 5.92
C CYS A 10 -1.34 -12.68 4.68
N PRO A 11 -0.97 -13.64 3.81
CA PRO A 11 -0.32 -13.29 2.57
C PRO A 11 -1.35 -12.48 1.80
N MET A 12 -1.31 -11.16 1.96
CA MET A 12 -1.97 -10.27 1.01
C MET A 12 -1.32 -10.63 -0.31
N ALA A 13 -2.05 -11.40 -1.12
CA ALA A 13 -1.90 -11.34 -2.55
C ALA A 13 -1.90 -9.85 -2.85
N LEU A 14 -0.73 -9.35 -3.22
CA LEU A 14 -0.52 -7.95 -3.46
C LEU A 14 -1.35 -7.63 -4.71
N ALA A 15 -2.61 -7.27 -4.50
CA ALA A 15 -3.51 -6.85 -5.57
C ALA A 15 -2.96 -5.54 -6.10
N LEU A 16 -2.12 -5.64 -7.14
CA LEU A 16 -1.50 -4.51 -7.79
C LEU A 16 -2.58 -3.77 -8.58
N VAL A 17 -3.24 -2.80 -7.94
CA VAL A 17 -4.09 -1.85 -8.65
C VAL A 17 -3.17 -0.82 -9.32
N LEU A 18 -2.69 -1.13 -10.52
CA LEU A 18 -2.04 -0.15 -11.38
C LEU A 18 -3.14 0.77 -11.94
N ALA A 19 -3.40 1.90 -11.26
CA ALA A 19 -4.37 2.90 -11.70
C ALA A 19 -3.72 3.96 -12.59
N ALA A 20 -4.08 3.98 -13.86
CA ALA A 20 -3.96 5.13 -14.77
C ALA A 20 -4.97 4.90 -15.92
N PRO A 21 -6.04 5.70 -16.02
CA PRO A 21 -7.05 5.50 -17.06
C PRO A 21 -6.59 6.05 -18.41
N GLY A 22 -6.89 5.34 -19.49
CA GLY A 22 -6.97 5.88 -20.85
C GLY A 22 -5.68 5.96 -21.69
N ALA A 23 -4.50 5.78 -21.10
CA ALA A 23 -3.28 5.59 -21.89
C ALA A 23 -3.05 4.08 -22.07
N ALA A 24 -2.98 3.60 -23.32
CA ALA A 24 -2.40 2.29 -23.59
C ALA A 24 -1.06 2.23 -22.84
N ARG A 25 -0.97 1.37 -21.82
CA ARG A 25 0.26 1.27 -21.05
C ARG A 25 1.34 0.78 -21.99
N ALA A 26 2.37 1.59 -22.14
CA ALA A 26 3.56 1.16 -22.86
C ALA A 26 4.09 -0.07 -22.12
N GLU A 27 4.15 -1.18 -22.84
CA GLU A 27 4.86 -2.37 -22.39
C GLU A 27 6.29 -1.98 -22.03
N GLY A 28 6.76 -2.43 -20.87
CA GLY A 28 8.14 -2.17 -20.48
C GLY A 28 8.38 -2.11 -18.99
N TRP A 29 9.61 -1.72 -18.68
CA TRP A 29 10.10 -1.54 -17.33
C TRP A 29 9.73 -0.15 -16.79
N ALA A 30 9.26 -0.12 -15.56
CA ALA A 30 8.99 1.11 -14.84
C ALA A 30 9.44 1.01 -13.38
N GLU A 31 9.66 2.17 -12.76
CA GLU A 31 9.74 2.27 -11.32
C GLU A 31 8.36 2.06 -10.71
N TYR A 32 8.32 1.31 -9.61
CA TYR A 32 7.11 1.02 -8.87
C TYR A 32 7.22 1.61 -7.46
N ARG A 33 6.22 2.41 -7.06
CA ARG A 33 6.10 2.95 -5.70
C ARG A 33 4.68 2.80 -5.17
N GLN A 34 4.58 2.24 -3.98
CA GLN A 34 3.44 2.23 -3.09
C GLN A 34 3.91 2.66 -1.69
N PRO A 35 2.99 3.05 -0.79
CA PRO A 35 3.34 3.56 0.54
C PRO A 35 4.32 2.67 1.31
N ASP A 36 4.20 1.35 1.16
CA ASP A 36 5.04 0.38 1.84
C ASP A 36 5.95 -0.42 0.91
N LEU A 37 5.93 -0.21 -0.40
CA LEU A 37 6.65 -1.05 -1.38
C LEU A 37 7.28 -0.21 -2.49
N SER A 38 8.59 -0.35 -2.68
CA SER A 38 9.31 0.27 -3.80
C SER A 38 10.02 -0.80 -4.63
N GLY A 39 10.06 -0.63 -5.95
CA GLY A 39 10.57 -1.68 -6.83
C GLY A 39 10.75 -1.30 -8.29
N ALA A 40 11.14 -2.31 -9.06
CA ALA A 40 11.18 -2.33 -10.52
C ALA A 40 10.14 -3.32 -11.02
N ILE A 41 9.30 -2.90 -11.97
CA ILE A 41 8.22 -3.70 -12.53
C ILE A 41 8.36 -3.81 -14.05
N TYR A 42 8.09 -4.98 -14.60
CA TYR A 42 7.77 -5.15 -16.02
C TYR A 42 6.29 -5.49 -16.18
N ALA A 43 5.57 -4.68 -16.95
CA ALA A 43 4.19 -4.93 -17.34
C ALA A 43 4.11 -5.22 -18.84
N ALA A 44 3.39 -6.27 -19.20
CA ALA A 44 3.06 -6.58 -20.59
C ALA A 44 2.02 -5.59 -21.15
N ALA A 45 1.87 -5.54 -22.48
CA ALA A 45 0.95 -4.61 -23.14
C ALA A 45 -0.52 -4.78 -22.73
N ASN A 46 -0.91 -6.01 -22.33
CA ASN A 46 -2.25 -6.31 -21.82
C ASN A 46 -2.46 -5.89 -20.35
N GLY A 47 -1.43 -5.32 -19.71
CA GLY A 47 -1.47 -4.88 -18.32
C GLY A 47 -1.02 -5.95 -17.31
N ASP A 48 -0.72 -7.17 -17.77
CA ASP A 48 -0.31 -8.25 -16.89
C ASP A 48 1.09 -7.95 -16.31
N LEU A 49 1.20 -8.05 -14.99
CA LEU A 49 2.47 -8.02 -14.30
C LEU A 49 3.25 -9.29 -14.65
N MET A 50 4.44 -9.16 -15.23
CA MET A 50 5.28 -10.33 -15.54
C MET A 50 6.37 -10.54 -14.48
N VAL A 51 7.08 -9.46 -14.11
CA VAL A 51 8.18 -9.50 -13.15
C VAL A 51 8.13 -8.27 -12.27
N LEU A 52 8.20 -8.47 -10.95
CA LEU A 52 8.36 -7.43 -9.96
C LEU A 52 9.55 -7.78 -9.07
N VAL A 53 10.47 -6.82 -8.92
CA VAL A 53 11.47 -6.85 -7.88
C VAL A 53 11.19 -5.68 -6.94
N GLY A 54 10.81 -5.98 -5.70
CA GLY A 54 10.43 -4.96 -4.73
C GLY A 54 11.05 -5.20 -3.37
N CYS A 55 11.12 -4.17 -2.54
CA CYS A 55 11.18 -4.40 -1.10
C CYS A 55 10.22 -3.49 -0.34
N LYS A 56 9.71 -4.09 0.73
CA LYS A 56 8.83 -3.41 1.66
C LYS A 56 9.66 -2.49 2.58
N GLU A 57 9.07 -1.43 3.10
CA GLU A 57 9.73 -0.59 4.12
C GLU A 57 10.17 -1.45 5.33
N GLY A 58 11.46 -1.39 5.69
CA GLY A 58 12.09 -2.26 6.70
C GLY A 58 12.18 -3.76 6.31
N GLY A 59 11.74 -4.11 5.10
CA GLY A 59 11.52 -5.46 4.62
C GLY A 59 12.68 -6.04 3.83
N ARG A 60 12.57 -7.35 3.57
CA ARG A 60 13.51 -8.11 2.74
C ARG A 60 13.09 -7.97 1.28
N PRO A 61 14.05 -7.80 0.35
CA PRO A 61 13.74 -7.87 -1.07
C PRO A 61 13.03 -9.15 -1.47
N ALA A 62 12.03 -8.99 -2.33
CA ALA A 62 11.25 -10.07 -2.91
C ALA A 62 11.26 -9.96 -4.43
N LEU A 63 11.21 -11.13 -5.05
CA LEU A 63 11.04 -11.33 -6.48
C LEU A 63 9.69 -12.01 -6.67
N GLN A 64 8.80 -11.36 -7.40
CA GLN A 64 7.55 -11.94 -7.86
C GLN A 64 7.62 -12.13 -9.37
N VAL A 65 7.31 -13.34 -9.83
CA VAL A 65 7.37 -13.70 -11.25
C VAL A 65 6.08 -14.41 -11.63
N THR A 66 5.40 -13.91 -12.66
CA THR A 66 4.27 -14.61 -13.28
C THR A 66 4.81 -15.80 -14.05
N LEU A 67 4.24 -16.97 -13.77
CA LEU A 67 4.68 -18.21 -14.36
C LEU A 67 4.17 -18.32 -15.81
N PRO A 68 4.99 -18.85 -16.73
CA PRO A 68 4.60 -19.00 -18.12
C PRO A 68 3.35 -19.89 -18.26
N GLU A 69 2.54 -19.60 -19.27
CA GLU A 69 1.42 -20.48 -19.64
C GLU A 69 1.92 -21.91 -19.88
N GLY A 70 1.18 -22.92 -19.43
CA GLY A 70 1.63 -24.32 -19.45
C GLY A 70 2.56 -24.70 -18.29
N SER A 71 2.88 -23.77 -17.38
CA SER A 71 3.59 -24.07 -16.13
C SER A 71 2.88 -25.18 -15.34
N LYS A 72 3.66 -26.20 -14.95
CA LYS A 72 3.19 -27.34 -14.13
C LYS A 72 3.16 -27.04 -12.63
N ALA A 73 3.53 -25.82 -12.22
CA ALA A 73 3.49 -25.40 -10.83
C ALA A 73 2.04 -25.43 -10.28
N ARG A 74 1.89 -25.72 -8.99
CA ARG A 74 0.59 -25.80 -8.30
C ARG A 74 0.52 -24.73 -7.22
N ALA A 75 -0.58 -23.98 -7.17
CA ALA A 75 -0.82 -22.99 -6.11
C ALA A 75 -0.77 -23.64 -4.71
N GLY A 76 -0.29 -22.90 -3.72
CA GLY A 76 -0.08 -23.36 -2.34
C GLY A 76 1.07 -24.36 -2.18
N ARG A 77 1.91 -24.55 -3.21
CA ARG A 77 3.10 -25.41 -3.15
C ARG A 77 4.36 -24.59 -3.37
N GLN A 78 5.47 -25.14 -2.90
CA GLN A 78 6.79 -24.64 -3.28
C GLN A 78 7.05 -24.98 -4.75
N GLY A 79 7.52 -24.00 -5.50
CA GLY A 79 7.95 -24.12 -6.88
C GLY A 79 9.35 -23.54 -7.07
N SER A 80 9.87 -23.70 -8.28
CA SER A 80 11.10 -23.07 -8.72
C SER A 80 10.89 -22.39 -10.07
N VAL A 81 11.62 -21.32 -10.31
CA VAL A 81 11.64 -20.59 -11.58
C VAL A 81 13.10 -20.32 -11.96
N SER A 82 13.41 -20.45 -13.25
CA SER A 82 14.70 -20.09 -13.81
C SER A 82 14.55 -18.78 -14.56
N LEU A 83 15.40 -17.81 -14.23
CA LEU A 83 15.53 -16.54 -14.92
C LEU A 83 16.87 -16.54 -15.65
N ALA A 84 16.89 -16.26 -16.95
CA ALA A 84 18.12 -16.16 -17.71
C ALA A 84 18.24 -14.78 -18.36
N VAL A 85 19.31 -14.06 -18.03
CA VAL A 85 19.61 -12.75 -18.64
C VAL A 85 20.76 -12.93 -19.61
N ASP A 86 20.53 -12.67 -20.89
CA ASP A 86 21.50 -12.86 -21.97
C ASP A 86 22.20 -14.24 -21.89
N GLY A 87 21.42 -15.29 -21.63
CA GLY A 87 21.92 -16.67 -21.49
C GLY A 87 22.50 -17.04 -20.12
N ARG A 88 22.73 -16.09 -19.21
CA ARG A 88 23.19 -16.37 -17.85
C ARG A 88 22.00 -16.71 -16.94
N SER A 89 21.96 -17.94 -16.43
CA SER A 89 20.85 -18.45 -15.62
C SER A 89 20.98 -18.19 -14.12
N PHE A 90 19.83 -17.91 -13.49
CA PHE A 90 19.62 -17.67 -12.07
C PHE A 90 18.40 -18.48 -11.61
N GLY A 91 18.53 -19.25 -10.52
CA GLY A 91 17.46 -20.11 -10.01
C GLY A 91 16.84 -19.55 -8.74
N PHE A 92 15.51 -19.49 -8.69
CA PHE A 92 14.77 -19.07 -7.50
C PHE A 92 13.76 -20.14 -7.11
N SER A 93 13.51 -20.25 -5.81
CA SER A 93 12.46 -21.12 -5.26
C SER A 93 11.60 -20.31 -4.30
N GLY A 94 10.31 -20.60 -4.30
CA GLY A 94 9.33 -19.77 -3.62
C GLY A 94 7.95 -20.41 -3.57
N GLU A 95 7.04 -19.74 -2.89
CA GLU A 95 5.65 -20.16 -2.85
C GLU A 95 4.94 -19.78 -4.14
N VAL A 96 4.18 -20.72 -4.70
CA VAL A 96 3.36 -20.50 -5.89
C VAL A 96 1.96 -20.10 -5.43
N MET A 97 1.47 -18.97 -5.91
CA MET A 97 0.14 -18.45 -5.65
C MET A 97 -0.67 -18.42 -6.94
N ALA A 98 -1.98 -18.63 -6.85
CA ALA A 98 -2.89 -18.34 -7.95
C ALA A 98 -3.12 -16.82 -8.01
N LEU A 99 -3.28 -16.27 -9.21
CA LEU A 99 -3.83 -14.93 -9.39
C LEU A 99 -5.35 -14.97 -9.18
N ASP A 100 -5.94 -13.82 -8.86
CA ASP A 100 -7.37 -13.70 -8.55
C ASP A 100 -8.27 -14.02 -9.76
N ASP A 101 -7.74 -13.86 -10.97
CA ASP A 101 -8.40 -14.25 -12.22
C ASP A 101 -8.53 -15.77 -12.40
N GLY A 102 -7.85 -16.57 -11.56
CA GLY A 102 -7.79 -18.02 -11.63
C GLY A 102 -7.03 -18.58 -12.85
N ALA A 103 -6.60 -17.72 -13.78
CA ALA A 103 -5.92 -18.09 -15.01
C ALA A 103 -4.39 -18.08 -14.83
N GLY A 104 -3.88 -17.14 -14.05
CA GLY A 104 -2.45 -16.98 -13.81
C GLY A 104 -1.95 -17.62 -12.51
N LYS A 105 -0.63 -17.83 -12.46
CA LYS A 105 0.09 -18.19 -11.24
C LYS A 105 1.31 -17.30 -11.11
N VAL A 106 1.65 -16.94 -9.88
CA VAL A 106 2.89 -16.23 -9.56
C VAL A 106 3.73 -17.07 -8.63
N ILE A 107 5.05 -16.89 -8.69
CA ILE A 107 5.96 -17.37 -7.66
C ILE A 107 6.57 -16.17 -6.93
N ILE A 108 6.55 -16.22 -5.61
CA ILE A 108 7.18 -15.21 -4.76
C ILE A 108 8.41 -15.84 -4.09
N ALA A 109 9.58 -15.33 -4.42
CA ALA A 109 10.86 -15.76 -3.89
C ALA A 109 11.55 -14.62 -3.13
N THR A 110 12.32 -14.95 -2.10
CA THR A 110 13.20 -13.98 -1.44
C THR A 110 14.46 -13.79 -2.26
N ILE A 111 14.91 -12.55 -2.42
CA ILE A 111 16.20 -12.23 -3.03
C ILE A 111 17.03 -11.34 -2.11
N LYS A 112 18.32 -11.18 -2.40
CA LYS A 112 19.18 -10.21 -1.70
C LYS A 112 19.25 -8.93 -2.51
N ALA A 113 19.41 -7.78 -1.86
CA ALA A 113 19.66 -6.52 -2.56
C ALA A 113 20.97 -6.55 -3.37
N SER A 114 21.92 -7.42 -2.98
CA SER A 114 23.17 -7.68 -3.68
C SER A 114 23.11 -8.89 -4.63
N ASP A 115 21.91 -9.40 -4.95
CA ASP A 115 21.77 -10.56 -5.82
C ASP A 115 22.32 -10.26 -7.23
N PRO A 116 23.18 -11.13 -7.80
CA PRO A 116 23.78 -10.89 -9.10
C PRO A 116 22.75 -10.81 -10.24
N LEU A 117 21.53 -11.32 -10.06
CA LEU A 117 20.42 -11.11 -11.00
C LEU A 117 20.17 -9.63 -11.23
N LEU A 118 20.20 -8.79 -10.18
CA LEU A 118 19.84 -7.37 -10.28
C LEU A 118 20.81 -6.60 -11.18
N LYS A 119 22.10 -6.89 -11.05
CA LYS A 119 23.12 -6.33 -11.93
C LYS A 119 22.91 -6.79 -13.38
N ALA A 120 22.51 -8.05 -13.58
CA ALA A 120 22.22 -8.57 -14.90
C ALA A 120 20.98 -7.90 -15.51
N LEU A 121 19.88 -7.79 -14.77
CA LEU A 121 18.65 -7.11 -15.22
C LEU A 121 18.91 -5.67 -15.66
N GLY A 122 19.73 -4.92 -14.90
CA GLY A 122 20.00 -3.52 -15.20
C GLY A 122 20.95 -3.27 -16.38
N ALA A 123 21.68 -4.29 -16.84
CA ALA A 123 22.69 -4.17 -17.90
C ALA A 123 22.42 -5.07 -19.13
N GLY A 124 21.49 -6.02 -19.00
CA GLY A 124 21.20 -7.00 -20.03
C GLY A 124 20.25 -6.50 -21.10
N THR A 125 20.04 -7.33 -22.10
CA THR A 125 19.15 -7.01 -23.24
C THR A 125 17.86 -7.82 -23.22
N GLU A 126 17.94 -9.06 -22.75
CA GLU A 126 16.84 -10.01 -22.77
C GLU A 126 16.75 -10.77 -21.43
N LEU A 127 15.53 -10.95 -20.92
CA LEU A 127 15.22 -11.82 -19.79
C LEU A 127 14.31 -12.96 -20.24
N LYS A 128 14.80 -14.20 -20.19
CA LYS A 128 13.99 -15.40 -20.35
C LYS A 128 13.52 -15.91 -18.99
N VAL A 129 12.22 -16.12 -18.86
CA VAL A 129 11.58 -16.74 -17.69
C VAL A 129 11.17 -18.16 -18.05
N ALA A 130 11.59 -19.16 -17.29
CA ALA A 130 11.28 -20.55 -17.56
C ALA A 130 10.83 -21.32 -16.31
N GLN A 131 9.80 -22.15 -16.49
CA GLN A 131 9.30 -23.06 -15.47
C GLN A 131 8.72 -24.32 -16.11
N GLY A 132 9.20 -25.50 -15.69
CA GLY A 132 8.54 -26.78 -16.02
C GLY A 132 8.44 -27.11 -17.51
N GLY A 133 9.34 -26.56 -18.34
CA GLY A 133 9.34 -26.72 -19.80
C GLY A 133 8.64 -25.61 -20.57
N ALA A 134 7.90 -24.73 -19.89
CA ALA A 134 7.33 -23.52 -20.47
C ALA A 134 8.25 -22.32 -20.24
N SER A 135 8.22 -21.34 -21.16
CA SER A 135 8.99 -20.10 -21.03
C SER A 135 8.42 -18.95 -21.85
N TYR A 136 8.69 -17.72 -21.42
CA TYR A 136 8.54 -16.50 -22.22
C TYR A 136 9.81 -15.64 -22.11
N VAL A 137 9.87 -14.61 -22.94
CA VAL A 137 11.02 -13.70 -23.06
C VAL A 137 10.52 -12.27 -22.91
N LEU A 138 11.24 -11.45 -22.14
CA LEU A 138 10.98 -10.03 -21.92
C LEU A 138 12.17 -9.19 -22.39
N PRO A 139 11.95 -8.08 -23.10
CA PRO A 139 12.99 -7.09 -23.34
C PRO A 139 13.41 -6.41 -22.03
N LEU A 140 14.71 -6.13 -21.89
CA LEU A 140 15.28 -5.39 -20.76
C LEU A 140 15.52 -3.90 -21.08
N ALA A 141 15.03 -3.42 -22.22
CA ALA A 141 15.03 -1.99 -22.53
C ALA A 141 14.27 -1.22 -21.43
N GLY A 142 14.96 -0.26 -20.79
CA GLY A 142 14.41 0.52 -19.67
C GLY A 142 14.56 -0.12 -18.28
N ALA A 143 15.07 -1.36 -18.17
CA ALA A 143 15.23 -2.04 -16.89
C ALA A 143 16.26 -1.35 -15.98
N GLY A 144 17.35 -0.82 -16.56
CA GLY A 144 18.46 -0.18 -15.84
C GLY A 144 17.99 0.87 -14.81
N PRO A 145 17.31 1.95 -15.24
CA PRO A 145 16.79 2.97 -14.33
C PRO A 145 15.84 2.41 -13.25
N ALA A 146 14.92 1.51 -13.63
CA ALA A 146 13.96 0.93 -12.67
C ALA A 146 14.66 0.09 -11.60
N VAL A 147 15.61 -0.76 -11.99
CA VAL A 147 16.41 -1.59 -11.09
C VAL A 147 17.31 -0.72 -10.20
N ALA A 148 17.87 0.37 -10.73
CA ALA A 148 18.64 1.32 -9.95
C ALA A 148 17.78 1.99 -8.86
N SER A 149 16.55 2.41 -9.17
CA SER A 149 15.60 2.93 -8.17
C SER A 149 15.30 1.91 -7.07
N PHE A 150 15.08 0.64 -7.44
CA PHE A 150 14.93 -0.44 -6.46
C PHE A 150 16.18 -0.61 -5.58
N GLN A 151 17.39 -0.61 -6.16
CA GLN A 151 18.64 -0.74 -5.40
C GLN A 151 18.87 0.45 -4.46
N ALA A 152 18.48 1.66 -4.86
CA ALA A 152 18.54 2.84 -4.00
C ALA A 152 17.57 2.72 -2.81
N ALA A 153 16.36 2.20 -3.03
CA ALA A 153 15.36 2.00 -1.98
C ALA A 153 15.72 0.85 -1.01
N CYS A 154 16.29 -0.24 -1.55
CA CYS A 154 16.48 -1.51 -0.82
C CYS A 154 17.93 -1.85 -0.47
N GLY A 155 18.89 -1.04 -0.93
CA GLY A 155 20.30 -1.19 -0.63
C GLY A 155 20.61 -0.95 0.86
N PRO A 156 21.82 -1.33 1.32
CA PRO A 156 22.25 -1.01 2.66
C PRO A 156 22.20 0.51 2.85
N LYS A 157 21.24 0.98 3.66
CA LYS A 157 21.22 2.39 4.07
C LYS A 157 22.55 2.67 4.75
N PRO A 158 23.31 3.70 4.32
CA PRO A 158 24.53 4.07 5.00
C PRO A 158 24.20 4.27 6.48
N ARG A 159 24.93 3.57 7.36
CA ARG A 159 24.67 3.48 8.81
C ARG A 159 24.63 4.84 9.55
N GLY A 160 24.83 5.97 8.87
CA GLY A 160 24.72 7.32 9.43
C GLY A 160 23.42 8.08 9.12
N ALA A 161 22.65 7.71 8.10
CA ALA A 161 21.53 8.54 7.63
C ALA A 161 20.29 8.55 8.56
N ALA A 162 20.18 7.60 9.48
CA ALA A 162 19.08 7.57 10.46
C ALA A 162 19.43 8.21 11.81
N ALA A 163 20.71 8.53 12.06
CA ALA A 163 21.15 9.15 13.32
C ALA A 163 21.14 10.70 13.24
N GLU A 164 21.16 11.29 12.05
CA GLU A 164 21.26 12.74 11.87
C GLU A 164 19.91 13.48 11.87
N ALA A 165 18.78 12.75 11.90
CA ALA A 165 17.45 13.35 12.13
C ALA A 165 17.06 13.41 13.63
N ALA A 166 17.89 12.85 14.53
CA ALA A 166 17.67 12.90 15.98
C ALA A 166 18.65 13.81 16.74
N ALA A 167 19.62 14.42 16.05
CA ALA A 167 20.53 15.40 16.63
C ALA A 167 20.02 16.84 16.33
N ALA A 168 18.80 17.15 16.78
CA ALA A 168 18.54 18.53 17.19
C ALA A 168 19.49 18.81 18.38
N PRO A 169 20.17 19.97 18.43
CA PRO A 169 21.05 20.29 19.54
C PRO A 169 20.27 20.20 20.84
N ALA A 170 20.78 19.39 21.77
CA ALA A 170 20.29 19.32 23.13
C ALA A 170 20.34 20.74 23.71
N GLN A 171 19.17 21.38 23.81
CA GLN A 171 19.02 22.58 24.60
C GLN A 171 19.33 22.17 26.05
N THR A 172 20.41 22.73 26.59
CA THR A 172 20.70 22.67 28.01
C THR A 172 19.45 23.06 28.79
N PRO A 173 19.00 22.25 29.76
CA PRO A 173 17.89 22.64 30.61
C PRO A 173 18.25 23.97 31.30
N PRO A 174 17.39 25.00 31.26
CA PRO A 174 17.62 26.21 32.01
C PRO A 174 17.66 25.88 33.52
N PRO A 175 18.42 26.64 34.32
CA PRO A 175 18.44 26.48 35.77
C PRO A 175 17.03 26.67 36.37
N PRO A 176 16.75 26.06 37.53
CA PRO A 176 15.48 26.26 38.22
C PRO A 176 15.47 27.67 38.84
N ASP A 177 14.86 28.61 38.11
CA ASP A 177 14.49 29.90 38.67
C ASP A 177 13.17 29.73 39.45
N ASP A 178 13.31 29.71 40.77
CA ASP A 178 12.23 29.97 41.73
C ASP A 178 11.74 31.41 41.55
N GLU A 179 10.84 31.63 40.60
CA GLU A 179 10.05 32.85 40.55
C GLU A 179 8.62 32.54 40.11
N ALA A 180 7.68 32.75 41.02
CA ALA A 180 6.25 32.57 40.82
C ALA A 180 5.75 33.53 39.72
N LYS A 181 5.89 33.10 38.47
CA LYS A 181 5.36 33.78 37.30
C LYS A 181 3.83 33.67 37.32
N PRO A 182 3.09 34.78 37.17
CA PRO A 182 1.63 34.73 37.04
C PRO A 182 1.25 33.83 35.86
N ALA A 183 0.22 33.01 36.05
CA ALA A 183 -0.33 32.14 35.02
C ALA A 183 -0.43 32.88 33.68
N PRO A 184 0.15 32.35 32.58
CA PRO A 184 -0.04 32.96 31.27
C PRO A 184 -1.54 32.96 31.00
N ALA A 185 -2.10 34.17 30.82
CA ALA A 185 -3.44 34.34 30.31
C ALA A 185 -3.54 33.52 29.02
N ALA A 186 -4.45 32.55 29.01
CA ALA A 186 -4.78 31.79 27.81
C ALA A 186 -4.99 32.79 26.65
N PRO A 187 -4.38 32.59 25.47
CA PRO A 187 -4.67 33.45 24.33
C PRO A 187 -6.18 33.40 24.09
N ALA A 188 -6.83 34.54 24.31
CA ALA A 188 -8.27 34.73 24.17
C ALA A 188 -8.73 34.71 22.70
N ASP A 189 -7.79 34.58 21.76
CA ASP A 189 -8.07 34.29 20.35
C ASP A 189 -8.31 32.79 20.16
N ARG A 190 -9.24 32.23 20.94
CA ARG A 190 -9.90 30.98 20.61
C ARG A 190 -10.74 31.29 19.38
N ALA A 191 -10.10 31.14 18.23
CA ALA A 191 -10.65 31.22 16.88
C ALA A 191 -12.15 31.00 16.93
N GLU A 192 -12.88 32.02 16.53
CA GLU A 192 -14.31 32.02 16.35
C GLU A 192 -14.70 30.68 15.76
N ARG A 193 -15.27 29.82 16.62
CA ARG A 193 -15.39 28.38 16.38
C ARG A 193 -16.16 28.23 15.08
N ALA A 194 -15.45 27.91 14.01
CA ALA A 194 -16.02 27.85 12.68
C ALA A 194 -17.26 26.97 12.78
N LYS A 195 -18.40 27.49 12.33
CA LYS A 195 -19.65 26.72 12.38
C LYS A 195 -19.39 25.38 11.68
N PRO A 196 -19.82 24.26 12.27
CA PRO A 196 -19.65 22.95 11.65
C PRO A 196 -20.12 23.04 10.21
N GLN A 197 -19.22 22.76 9.26
CA GLN A 197 -19.60 22.75 7.86
C GLN A 197 -20.65 21.64 7.68
N PRO A 198 -21.74 21.91 6.96
CA PRO A 198 -22.70 20.87 6.64
C PRO A 198 -22.00 19.78 5.83
N LEU A 199 -22.24 18.52 6.19
CA LEU A 199 -21.77 17.41 5.37
C LEU A 199 -22.37 17.49 3.95
N PRO A 200 -21.63 17.07 2.92
CA PRO A 200 -22.22 16.83 1.61
C PRO A 200 -23.38 15.84 1.70
N SER A 201 -24.36 15.98 0.81
CA SER A 201 -25.46 15.04 0.69
C SER A 201 -24.96 13.63 0.33
N ASN A 202 -25.75 12.60 0.63
CA ASN A 202 -25.41 11.23 0.25
C ASN A 202 -25.20 11.08 -1.27
N ALA A 203 -25.87 11.89 -2.10
CA ALA A 203 -25.68 11.89 -3.54
C ALA A 203 -24.31 12.46 -3.94
N GLU A 204 -23.91 13.59 -3.34
CA GLU A 204 -22.58 14.18 -3.58
C GLU A 204 -21.45 13.28 -3.06
N LEU A 205 -21.65 12.63 -1.91
CA LEU A 205 -20.71 11.62 -1.41
C LEU A 205 -20.61 10.43 -2.35
N ALA A 206 -21.75 9.94 -2.82
CA ALA A 206 -21.80 8.84 -3.76
C ALA A 206 -21.07 9.19 -5.06
N ASP A 207 -21.33 10.36 -5.63
CA ASP A 207 -20.64 10.81 -6.83
C ASP A 207 -19.14 10.90 -6.57
N ALA A 208 -18.72 11.59 -5.51
CA ALA A 208 -17.29 11.75 -5.23
C ALA A 208 -16.55 10.42 -4.94
N ILE A 209 -17.21 9.45 -4.30
CA ILE A 209 -16.60 8.17 -3.93
C ILE A 209 -16.64 7.15 -5.09
N PHE A 210 -17.71 7.14 -5.89
CA PHE A 210 -17.98 6.09 -6.87
C PHE A 210 -17.85 6.52 -8.34
N VAL A 211 -17.41 7.75 -8.64
CA VAL A 211 -17.40 8.27 -10.02
C VAL A 211 -16.43 7.57 -10.98
N ASP A 212 -15.42 6.82 -10.53
CA ASP A 212 -14.55 6.12 -11.50
C ASP A 212 -13.81 4.90 -10.94
N LYS A 213 -14.37 3.70 -11.13
CA LYS A 213 -13.59 2.46 -11.24
C LYS A 213 -14.13 1.66 -12.44
N GLN A 214 -13.36 1.66 -13.53
CA GLN A 214 -13.58 1.15 -14.89
C GLN A 214 -13.94 -0.35 -15.06
N GLU A 215 -14.61 -0.99 -14.09
CA GLU A 215 -15.22 -2.30 -14.27
C GLU A 215 -16.70 -2.22 -13.92
N GLY A 216 -17.56 -2.21 -14.94
CA GLY A 216 -18.97 -2.53 -14.79
C GLY A 216 -19.73 -1.72 -13.74
N ARG A 217 -19.78 -0.40 -13.90
CA ARG A 217 -20.82 0.52 -13.38
C ARG A 217 -21.53 0.03 -12.10
N ARG A 218 -20.79 -0.12 -10.99
CA ARG A 218 -21.42 -0.31 -9.68
C ARG A 218 -22.00 1.03 -9.27
N VAL A 219 -23.27 1.23 -9.62
CA VAL A 219 -24.07 2.39 -9.21
C VAL A 219 -24.03 2.47 -7.69
N ALA A 220 -23.79 3.67 -7.17
CA ALA A 220 -23.70 3.91 -5.74
C ALA A 220 -24.85 3.23 -5.00
N GLY A 221 -24.48 2.27 -4.16
CA GLY A 221 -25.42 1.58 -3.29
C GLY A 221 -25.88 2.46 -2.13
N LYS A 222 -26.79 1.94 -1.30
CA LYS A 222 -27.25 2.65 -0.10
C LYS A 222 -26.07 2.96 0.83
N LEU A 223 -25.92 4.22 1.22
CA LEU A 223 -24.89 4.68 2.14
C LEU A 223 -25.46 4.90 3.53
N LYS A 224 -24.71 4.46 4.55
CA LYS A 224 -24.88 4.89 5.93
C LYS A 224 -23.72 5.81 6.28
N VAL A 225 -24.02 7.07 6.59
CA VAL A 225 -23.02 8.11 6.85
C VAL A 225 -23.08 8.53 8.31
N SER A 226 -21.92 8.62 8.95
CA SER A 226 -21.76 9.15 10.31
C SER A 226 -20.77 10.32 10.30
N ALA A 227 -21.26 11.53 10.59
CA ALA A 227 -20.43 12.72 10.77
C ALA A 227 -19.64 12.63 12.08
N VAL A 228 -18.34 12.90 12.05
CA VAL A 228 -17.52 12.99 13.25
C VAL A 228 -16.29 13.85 12.99
N ASP A 229 -16.01 14.78 13.90
CA ASP A 229 -14.73 15.49 14.00
C ASP A 229 -13.66 14.54 14.58
N LEU A 230 -12.82 14.00 13.69
CA LEU A 230 -11.75 13.07 14.01
C LEU A 230 -10.47 13.80 14.40
N ASN A 231 -10.19 14.98 13.86
CA ASN A 231 -8.92 15.69 14.03
C ASN A 231 -8.98 16.83 15.09
N GLY A 232 -10.19 17.20 15.56
CA GLY A 232 -10.42 18.26 16.55
C GLY A 232 -10.46 19.69 16.01
N ASP A 233 -10.53 19.89 14.69
CA ASP A 233 -10.53 21.21 14.06
C ASP A 233 -11.92 21.88 13.99
N GLY A 234 -12.96 21.14 14.39
CA GLY A 234 -14.36 21.59 14.39
C GLY A 234 -15.09 21.39 13.06
N ALA A 235 -14.41 20.94 12.01
CA ALA A 235 -15.03 20.35 10.84
C ALA A 235 -15.27 18.85 11.09
N ASN A 236 -16.30 18.29 10.44
CA ASN A 236 -16.57 16.86 10.54
C ASN A 236 -15.95 16.14 9.35
N GLU A 237 -15.27 15.04 9.60
CA GLU A 237 -15.10 13.95 8.64
C GLU A 237 -16.36 13.08 8.60
N ALA A 238 -16.38 12.12 7.68
CA ALA A 238 -17.43 11.12 7.59
C ALA A 238 -16.86 9.70 7.63
N ILE A 239 -17.52 8.85 8.43
CA ILE A 239 -17.42 7.39 8.30
C ILE A 239 -18.59 6.92 7.43
N VAL A 240 -18.29 6.39 6.25
CA VAL A 240 -19.27 5.99 5.24
C VAL A 240 -19.26 4.48 5.10
N THR A 241 -20.37 3.81 5.45
CA THR A 241 -20.55 2.38 5.19
C THR A 241 -21.38 2.17 3.94
N VAL A 242 -20.86 1.40 2.99
CA VAL A 242 -21.57 1.00 1.78
C VAL A 242 -22.41 -0.23 2.11
N THR A 243 -23.72 -0.05 2.23
CA THR A 243 -24.65 -1.11 2.70
C THR A 243 -25.22 -1.97 1.57
N ASP A 244 -24.67 -1.82 0.37
CA ASP A 244 -25.09 -2.60 -0.79
C ASP A 244 -24.47 -4.01 -0.76
N PRO A 245 -25.24 -5.07 -1.04
CA PRO A 245 -24.74 -6.44 -1.00
C PRO A 245 -23.50 -6.67 -1.86
N GLY A 246 -23.32 -5.97 -2.98
CA GLY A 246 -22.13 -6.09 -3.85
C GLY A 246 -20.85 -5.52 -3.23
N TRP A 247 -20.96 -4.79 -2.13
CA TRP A 247 -19.88 -4.18 -1.35
C TRP A 247 -19.70 -4.82 0.03
N CYS A 248 -20.42 -5.91 0.29
CA CYS A 248 -20.36 -6.67 1.51
C CYS A 248 -19.93 -8.12 1.21
N GLY A 249 -19.11 -8.67 2.09
CA GLY A 249 -18.71 -10.07 2.08
C GLY A 249 -18.84 -10.69 3.48
N GLU A 250 -18.26 -11.87 3.66
CA GLU A 250 -18.27 -12.59 4.95
C GLU A 250 -17.64 -11.78 6.08
N ASN A 251 -16.70 -10.88 5.75
CA ASN A 251 -16.00 -10.03 6.70
C ASN A 251 -16.71 -8.71 7.03
N GLY A 252 -17.89 -8.47 6.44
CA GLY A 252 -18.67 -7.24 6.59
C GLY A 252 -18.68 -6.40 5.31
N CYS A 253 -19.01 -5.13 5.45
CA CYS A 253 -19.17 -4.21 4.33
C CYS A 253 -17.96 -3.28 4.18
N THR A 254 -17.85 -2.67 3.01
CA THR A 254 -16.85 -1.62 2.77
C THR A 254 -17.17 -0.40 3.63
N ILE A 255 -16.19 0.08 4.38
CA ILE A 255 -16.27 1.27 5.22
C ILE A 255 -15.15 2.23 4.83
N LEU A 256 -15.52 3.48 4.54
CA LEU A 256 -14.60 4.53 4.12
C LEU A 256 -14.54 5.62 5.19
N VAL A 257 -13.37 6.22 5.33
CA VAL A 257 -13.17 7.46 6.11
C VAL A 257 -12.89 8.57 5.12
N VAL A 258 -13.69 9.62 5.18
CA VAL A 258 -13.73 10.68 4.17
C VAL A 258 -13.50 12.03 4.84
N ASP A 259 -12.54 12.76 4.31
CA ASP A 259 -12.17 14.12 4.68
C ASP A 259 -12.72 15.11 3.64
N PHE A 260 -13.23 16.25 4.11
CA PHE A 260 -13.84 17.31 3.28
C PHE A 260 -13.04 18.62 3.32
N THR A 261 -11.85 18.60 3.92
CA THR A 261 -11.01 19.79 4.08
C THR A 261 -10.74 20.45 2.73
N GLY A 262 -10.88 21.77 2.68
CA GLY A 262 -10.68 22.55 1.45
C GLY A 262 -11.79 22.35 0.40
N GLY A 263 -12.95 21.78 0.78
CA GLY A 263 -14.08 21.57 -0.12
C GLY A 263 -13.89 20.41 -1.10
N GLN A 264 -12.87 19.57 -0.88
CA GLN A 264 -12.60 18.38 -1.69
C GLN A 264 -12.92 17.14 -0.88
N VAL A 265 -13.61 16.18 -1.52
CA VAL A 265 -13.87 14.86 -0.91
C VAL A 265 -12.64 13.99 -1.11
N ARG A 266 -12.00 13.57 -0.01
CA ARG A 266 -10.81 12.72 -0.03
C ARG A 266 -11.00 11.50 0.85
N THR A 267 -10.84 10.31 0.29
CA THR A 267 -10.78 9.08 1.09
C THR A 267 -9.43 8.99 1.80
N ILE A 268 -9.46 9.01 3.13
CA ILE A 268 -8.28 8.91 4.00
C ILE A 268 -8.23 7.56 4.74
N GLY A 269 -9.15 6.64 4.48
CA GLY A 269 -9.13 5.27 4.98
C GLY A 269 -10.18 4.39 4.28
N GLU A 270 -9.86 3.13 4.05
CA GLU A 270 -10.75 2.13 3.42
C GLU A 270 -10.59 0.78 4.12
N PHE A 271 -11.69 0.20 4.56
CA PHE A 271 -11.73 -1.00 5.39
C PHE A 271 -12.85 -1.94 4.96
N ILE A 272 -12.71 -3.21 5.33
CA ILE A 272 -13.81 -4.19 5.28
C ILE A 272 -14.11 -4.60 6.72
N GLY A 273 -15.34 -4.36 7.17
CA GLY A 273 -15.74 -4.70 8.53
C GLY A 273 -17.24 -4.57 8.77
N GLN A 274 -17.68 -4.95 9.96
CA GLN A 274 -19.07 -4.82 10.40
C GLN A 274 -19.39 -3.41 10.88
N SER A 275 -18.40 -2.73 11.48
CA SER A 275 -18.53 -1.32 11.91
C SER A 275 -17.17 -0.69 12.12
N LEU A 276 -17.12 0.64 12.00
CA LEU A 276 -15.96 1.47 12.34
C LEU A 276 -16.46 2.60 13.23
N THR A 277 -15.86 2.74 14.41
CA THR A 277 -16.29 3.75 15.39
C THR A 277 -15.10 4.51 15.94
N PRO A 278 -15.22 5.82 16.24
CA PRO A 278 -14.15 6.55 16.93
C PRO A 278 -13.79 5.91 18.27
N GLY A 279 -12.51 5.67 18.47
CA GLY A 279 -11.94 5.16 19.71
C GLY A 279 -11.81 6.24 20.78
N LYS A 280 -11.24 5.83 21.93
CA LYS A 280 -10.88 6.75 23.02
C LYS A 280 -9.47 7.32 22.88
N GLY A 281 -8.61 6.65 22.10
CA GLY A 281 -7.23 7.04 21.85
C GLY A 281 -7.10 8.08 20.74
N ARG A 282 -5.88 8.60 20.62
CA ARG A 282 -5.45 9.51 19.56
C ARG A 282 -4.04 9.16 19.12
N THR A 283 -3.79 9.31 17.82
CA THR A 283 -2.48 9.27 17.19
C THR A 283 -2.22 10.63 16.58
N GLY A 284 -1.39 11.45 17.25
CA GLY A 284 -1.28 12.87 16.96
C GLY A 284 -2.61 13.60 17.27
N GLU A 285 -3.07 14.44 16.36
CA GLU A 285 -4.34 15.17 16.51
C GLU A 285 -5.58 14.31 16.15
N TRP A 286 -5.37 13.17 15.51
CA TRP A 286 -6.44 12.33 14.98
C TRP A 286 -6.90 11.29 16.00
N ARG A 287 -8.22 11.14 16.13
CA ARG A 287 -8.85 10.06 16.89
C ARG A 287 -8.53 8.72 16.24
N ASP A 288 -8.10 7.77 17.05
CA ASP A 288 -7.97 6.38 16.58
C ASP A 288 -9.38 5.84 16.26
N LEU A 289 -9.47 4.89 15.34
CA LEU A 289 -10.73 4.22 15.01
C LEU A 289 -10.69 2.78 15.48
N VAL A 290 -11.84 2.24 15.88
CA VAL A 290 -12.00 0.83 16.24
C VAL A 290 -12.80 0.15 15.14
N LEU A 291 -12.11 -0.65 14.34
CA LEU A 291 -12.70 -1.49 13.31
C LEU A 291 -13.16 -2.80 13.97
N ARG A 292 -14.44 -3.16 13.79
CA ARG A 292 -14.97 -4.45 14.24
C ARG A 292 -15.18 -5.37 13.04
N GLY A 293 -14.54 -6.53 13.09
CA GLY A 293 -14.72 -7.61 12.13
C GLY A 293 -15.38 -8.84 12.78
N PRO A 294 -15.59 -9.92 12.02
CA PRO A 294 -16.22 -11.15 12.54
C PRO A 294 -15.39 -11.85 13.63
N THR A 295 -14.07 -11.65 13.64
CA THR A 295 -13.13 -12.34 14.54
C THR A 295 -12.65 -11.49 15.71
N GLY A 296 -13.01 -10.21 15.78
CA GLY A 296 -12.52 -9.31 16.83
C GLY A 296 -12.60 -7.84 16.48
N GLN A 297 -11.78 -7.05 17.17
CA GLN A 297 -11.68 -5.61 16.99
C GLN A 297 -10.21 -5.21 16.83
N GLU A 298 -9.96 -4.21 15.99
CA GLU A 298 -8.64 -3.68 15.70
C GLU A 298 -8.66 -2.16 15.80
N VAL A 299 -7.57 -1.58 16.33
CA VAL A 299 -7.40 -0.13 16.41
C VAL A 299 -6.65 0.33 15.16
N GLN A 300 -7.26 1.25 14.42
CA GLN A 300 -6.70 1.87 13.22
C GLN A 300 -6.17 3.25 13.58
N ASN A 301 -4.93 3.52 13.22
CA ASN A 301 -4.21 4.73 13.59
C ASN A 301 -4.01 5.63 12.37
N TYR A 302 -4.05 6.95 12.55
CA TYR A 302 -3.77 7.89 11.47
C TYR A 302 -2.26 8.14 11.35
N VAL A 303 -1.66 7.73 10.25
CA VAL A 303 -0.22 7.90 9.99
C VAL A 303 0.01 8.24 8.53
N ASP A 304 0.92 9.18 8.26
CA ASP A 304 1.30 9.59 6.90
C ASP A 304 0.11 10.03 6.02
N GLY A 305 -0.89 10.70 6.64
CA GLY A 305 -2.04 11.27 5.94
C GLY A 305 -3.21 10.31 5.68
N ARG A 306 -3.20 9.11 6.31
CA ARG A 306 -4.26 8.09 6.16
C ARG A 306 -4.40 7.21 7.40
N TYR A 307 -5.57 6.58 7.56
CA TYR A 307 -5.78 5.50 8.51
C TYR A 307 -5.25 4.16 7.98
N ARG A 308 -4.64 3.37 8.88
CA ARG A 308 -4.13 2.01 8.65
C ARG A 308 -4.03 1.19 9.92
#